data_AF-A0A923S2V4-F1
#
_entry.id   AF-A0A923S2V4-F1
#
_cell.length_a   1.000
_cell.length_b   1.000
_cell.length_c   1.000
_cell.angle_alpha   90.00
_cell.angle_beta   90.00
_cell.angle_gamma   90.00
#
_symmetry.space_group_name_H-M   'P 1'
#
loop_
_entity.id
_entity.type
_entity.pdbx_description
1 polymer ?
#
loop_
_entity_poly.entity_id
_entity_poly.type
_entity_poly.pdbx_seq_one_letter_code
_entity_poly.pdbx_strand_id
1 'polypeptide(L)'
;MNTDDTRGSRTKAIQRAFINTLRSHSIPSDWVECDVLHGRTGSGRSVIHVHFVVQRGGPMLMPHVDRLEGTFMRQLLVERPDHKLWLLGVAWVFDDAAGAPMEPGWAVSGGDRRAAAHVS
;
A
#
# COMPACT_ATOMS: atom_id res chain seq x y z
N MET A 1 0.68 22.93 -16.59
CA MET A 1 0.44 22.34 -15.25
C MET A 1 1.05 20.94 -15.26
N ASN A 2 2.18 20.69 -14.57
CA ASN A 2 2.81 19.37 -14.59
C ASN A 2 2.02 18.38 -13.73
N THR A 3 1.42 17.36 -14.35
CA THR A 3 0.77 16.25 -13.65
C THR A 3 1.72 15.47 -12.75
N ASP A 4 3.00 15.41 -13.12
CA ASP A 4 4.06 14.72 -12.37
C ASP A 4 4.28 15.31 -10.96
N ASP A 5 4.37 16.64 -10.86
CA ASP A 5 4.52 17.36 -9.59
C ASP A 5 3.40 17.00 -8.60
N THR A 6 2.15 16.94 -9.09
CA THR A 6 1.00 16.57 -8.25
C THR A 6 1.07 15.13 -7.75
N ARG A 7 1.65 14.21 -8.53
CA ARG A 7 1.81 12.79 -8.14
C ARG A 7 2.84 12.68 -7.03
N GLY A 8 4.05 13.23 -7.24
CA GLY A 8 5.12 13.21 -6.24
C GLY A 8 4.75 13.94 -4.95
N SER A 9 4.01 15.06 -5.04
CA SER A 9 3.50 15.80 -3.88
C SER A 9 2.53 14.97 -3.02
N ARG A 10 1.59 14.26 -3.67
CA ARG A 10 0.63 13.37 -2.98
C ARG A 10 1.32 12.19 -2.29
N THR A 11 2.25 11.51 -2.98
CA THR A 11 3.02 10.40 -2.39
C THR A 11 3.84 10.87 -1.18
N LYS A 12 4.49 12.04 -1.26
CA LYS A 12 5.21 12.63 -0.12
C LYS A 12 4.30 12.95 1.07
N ALA A 13 3.08 13.42 0.84
CA ALA A 13 2.10 13.67 1.90
C ALA A 13 1.61 12.38 2.57
N ILE A 14 1.33 11.32 1.79
CA ILE A 14 0.99 9.98 2.32
C ILE A 14 2.13 9.48 3.22
N GLN A 15 3.37 9.52 2.74
CA GLN A 15 4.53 9.04 3.49
C GLN A 15 4.75 9.82 4.81
N ARG A 16 4.57 11.15 4.82
CA ARG A 16 4.62 11.93 6.07
C ARG A 16 3.48 11.57 7.04
N ALA A 17 2.25 11.47 6.54
CA ALA A 17 1.10 11.09 7.35
C ALA A 17 1.24 9.68 7.95
N PHE A 18 1.81 8.75 7.18
CA PHE A 18 2.14 7.39 7.61
C PHE A 18 3.21 7.38 8.72
N ILE A 19 4.36 8.01 8.49
CA ILE A 19 5.46 8.10 9.50
C ILE A 19 4.96 8.76 10.79
N ASN A 20 4.18 9.83 10.70
CA ASN A 20 3.58 10.48 11.86
C ASN A 20 2.57 9.58 12.57
N THR A 21 1.85 8.71 11.85
CA THR A 21 0.92 7.74 12.43
C THR A 21 1.66 6.67 13.22
N LEU A 22 2.66 6.00 12.63
CA LEU A 22 3.47 5.00 13.34
C LEU A 22 4.11 5.59 14.60
N ARG A 23 4.71 6.79 14.48
CA ARG A 23 5.30 7.51 15.62
C ARG A 23 4.28 7.82 16.72
N SER A 24 3.07 8.23 16.37
CA SER A 24 2.00 8.58 17.32
C SER A 24 1.49 7.37 18.12
N HIS A 25 1.66 6.15 17.61
CA HIS A 25 1.28 4.89 18.26
C HIS A 25 2.50 4.08 18.73
N SER A 26 3.71 4.67 18.70
CA SER A 26 4.98 4.01 19.05
C SER A 26 5.26 2.70 18.29
N ILE A 27 4.75 2.58 17.05
CA ILE A 27 4.99 1.42 16.19
C ILE A 27 6.38 1.57 15.52
N PRO A 28 7.26 0.56 15.58
CA PRO A 28 8.53 0.57 14.87
C PRO A 28 8.35 0.68 13.35
N SER A 29 9.20 1.46 12.68
CA SER A 29 9.08 1.70 11.23
C SER A 29 9.43 0.49 10.36
N ASP A 30 10.03 -0.56 10.93
CA ASP A 30 10.32 -1.85 10.28
C ASP A 30 9.19 -2.88 10.42
N TRP A 31 8.07 -2.52 11.09
CA TRP A 31 6.92 -3.42 11.24
C TRP A 31 5.89 -3.27 10.12
N VAL A 32 5.81 -2.08 9.52
CA VAL A 32 4.77 -1.75 8.53
C VAL A 32 5.40 -0.95 7.39
N GLU A 33 5.18 -1.40 6.17
CA GLU A 33 5.54 -0.69 4.94
C GLU A 33 4.31 0.04 4.35
N CYS A 34 4.54 1.10 3.56
CA CYS A 34 3.48 1.93 2.97
C CYS A 34 3.62 1.98 1.44
N ASP A 35 2.90 1.09 0.77
CA ASP A 35 2.83 1.04 -0.69
C ASP A 35 1.82 2.04 -1.23
N VAL A 36 2.25 2.85 -2.21
CA VAL A 36 1.43 3.89 -2.84
C VAL A 36 1.11 3.49 -4.28
N LEU A 37 -0.02 2.82 -4.45
CA LEU A 37 -0.49 2.32 -5.74
C LEU A 37 -1.21 3.45 -6.50
N HIS A 38 -0.70 3.81 -7.68
CA HIS A 38 -1.31 4.84 -8.52
C HIS A 38 -2.14 4.20 -9.63
N GLY A 39 -3.41 4.59 -9.73
CA GLY A 39 -4.34 4.10 -10.74
C GLY A 39 -5.05 5.21 -11.50
N ARG A 40 -5.94 4.79 -12.40
CA ARG A 40 -6.93 5.65 -13.06
C ARG A 40 -8.30 4.99 -12.99
N THR A 41 -9.35 5.77 -12.78
CA THR A 41 -10.73 5.28 -12.89
C THR A 41 -11.08 5.03 -14.37
N GLY A 42 -12.19 4.33 -14.64
CA GLY A 42 -12.73 4.20 -16.00
C GLY A 42 -13.06 5.56 -16.66
N SER A 43 -13.39 6.58 -15.86
CA SER A 43 -13.53 7.98 -16.29
C SER A 43 -12.20 8.74 -16.46
N GLY A 44 -11.05 8.05 -16.39
CA GLY A 44 -9.72 8.62 -16.60
C GLY A 44 -9.17 9.44 -15.43
N ARG A 45 -9.89 9.60 -14.31
CA ARG A 45 -9.42 10.35 -13.12
C ARG A 45 -8.25 9.61 -12.48
N SER A 46 -7.14 10.31 -12.24
CA SER A 46 -6.03 9.75 -11.46
C SER A 46 -6.46 9.54 -10.01
N VAL A 47 -6.19 8.35 -9.48
CA VAL A 47 -6.48 7.95 -8.10
C VAL A 47 -5.28 7.25 -7.48
N ILE A 48 -5.27 7.19 -6.15
CA ILE A 48 -4.26 6.51 -5.36
C ILE A 48 -4.98 5.54 -4.42
N HIS A 49 -4.44 4.34 -4.27
CA HIS A 49 -4.80 3.40 -3.22
C HIS A 49 -3.55 3.14 -2.38
N VAL A 50 -3.68 2.99 -1.06
CA VAL A 50 -2.55 2.81 -0.15
C VAL A 50 -2.67 1.46 0.53
N HIS A 51 -1.63 0.63 0.46
CA HIS A 51 -1.54 -0.57 1.29
C HIS A 51 -0.57 -0.32 2.45
N PHE A 52 -1.01 -0.65 3.65
CA PHE A 52 -0.13 -0.82 4.79
C PHE A 52 0.19 -2.31 4.94
N VAL A 53 1.41 -2.67 4.58
CA VAL A 53 1.88 -4.06 4.60
C VAL A 53 2.55 -4.33 5.94
N VAL A 54 1.87 -5.08 6.80
CA VAL A 54 2.33 -5.42 8.14
C VAL A 54 3.24 -6.65 8.05
N GLN A 55 4.55 -6.39 8.10
CA GLN A 55 5.61 -7.41 8.05
C GLN A 55 5.87 -8.04 9.44
N ARG A 56 5.52 -7.35 10.53
CA ARG A 56 5.77 -7.78 11.92
C ARG A 56 4.66 -7.35 12.86
N GLY A 57 4.46 -8.10 13.95
CA GLY A 57 3.52 -7.74 15.00
C GLY A 57 2.04 -7.84 14.59
N GLY A 58 1.71 -8.57 13.52
CA GLY A 58 0.34 -8.74 13.01
C GLY A 58 -0.73 -8.97 14.09
N PRO A 59 -0.58 -9.97 14.98
CA PRO A 59 -1.52 -10.23 16.07
C PRO A 59 -1.70 -9.08 17.07
N MET A 60 -0.71 -8.18 17.21
CA MET A 60 -0.78 -6.98 18.06
C MET A 60 -1.40 -5.78 17.33
N LEU A 61 -1.19 -5.65 16.02
CA LEU A 61 -1.67 -4.53 15.22
C LEU A 61 -3.08 -4.73 14.67
N MET A 62 -3.47 -5.97 14.36
CA MET A 62 -4.78 -6.31 13.79
C MET A 62 -5.97 -5.79 14.64
N PRO A 63 -5.99 -5.89 15.99
CA PRO A 63 -7.05 -5.31 16.83
C PRO A 63 -7.11 -3.78 16.85
N HIS A 64 -6.17 -3.10 16.18
CA HIS A 64 -6.00 -1.64 16.22
C HIS A 64 -6.09 -0.96 14.84
N VAL A 65 -6.30 -1.73 13.77
CA VAL A 65 -6.41 -1.27 12.37
C VAL A 65 -7.26 0.00 12.23
N ASP A 66 -8.51 -0.01 12.70
CA ASP A 66 -9.42 1.16 12.58
C ASP A 66 -8.87 2.42 13.26
N ARG A 67 -8.16 2.25 14.40
CA ARG A 67 -7.56 3.35 15.15
C ARG A 67 -6.33 3.91 14.44
N LEU A 68 -5.54 3.03 13.81
CA LEU A 68 -4.37 3.39 13.03
C LEU A 68 -4.80 4.11 11.74
N GLU A 69 -5.73 3.55 10.98
CA GLU A 69 -6.30 4.18 9.78
C GLU A 69 -6.97 5.52 10.12
N GLY A 70 -7.78 5.58 11.17
CA GLY A 70 -8.39 6.83 11.62
C GLY A 70 -7.35 7.89 12.01
N THR A 71 -6.19 7.49 12.53
CA THR A 71 -5.07 8.41 12.80
C THR A 71 -4.39 8.86 11.50
N PHE A 72 -4.10 7.93 10.60
CA PHE A 72 -3.55 8.24 9.28
C PHE A 72 -4.43 9.21 8.49
N MET A 73 -5.74 8.99 8.45
CA MET A 73 -6.68 9.87 7.75
C MET A 73 -6.74 11.28 8.36
N ARG A 74 -6.57 11.42 9.69
CA ARG A 74 -6.43 12.74 10.35
C ARG A 74 -5.10 13.42 10.01
N GLN A 75 -3.99 12.69 10.02
CA GLN A 75 -2.67 13.23 9.64
C GLN A 75 -2.66 13.65 8.17
N LEU A 76 -3.25 12.84 7.28
CA LEU A 76 -3.34 13.13 5.85
C LEU A 76 -4.28 14.31 5.55
N LEU A 77 -5.35 14.51 6.33
CA LEU A 77 -6.21 15.69 6.23
C LEU A 77 -5.42 17.00 6.48
N VAL A 78 -4.49 17.00 7.44
CA VAL A 78 -3.62 18.15 7.74
C VAL A 78 -2.62 18.38 6.62
N GLU A 79 -1.97 17.32 6.14
CA GLU A 79 -0.98 17.38 5.05
C GLU A 79 -1.58 17.75 3.69
N ARG A 80 -2.78 17.24 3.40
CA ARG A 80 -3.52 17.41 2.13
C ARG A 80 -5.03 17.41 2.39
N PRO A 81 -5.65 18.59 2.58
CA PRO A 81 -7.10 18.72 2.70
C PRO A 81 -7.89 18.19 1.49
N ASP A 82 -7.26 18.16 0.31
CA ASP A 82 -7.83 17.67 -0.95
C ASP A 82 -7.83 16.14 -1.09
N HIS A 83 -7.33 15.37 -0.11
CA HIS A 83 -7.08 13.93 -0.27
C HIS A 83 -8.30 13.13 -0.75
N LYS A 84 -9.52 13.46 -0.31
CA LYS A 84 -10.76 12.78 -0.73
C LYS A 84 -11.06 12.86 -2.23
N LEU A 85 -10.41 13.76 -2.97
CA LEU A 85 -10.57 13.87 -4.43
C LEU A 85 -9.75 12.83 -5.20
N TRP A 86 -8.69 12.27 -4.59
CA TRP A 86 -7.72 11.42 -5.27
C TRP A 86 -7.35 10.14 -4.52
N LEU A 87 -7.47 10.07 -3.19
CA LEU A 87 -7.34 8.84 -2.42
C LEU A 87 -8.63 8.03 -2.58
N LEU A 88 -8.51 6.81 -3.11
CA LEU A 88 -9.61 5.87 -3.32
C LEU A 88 -9.90 5.05 -2.07
N GLY A 89 -8.85 4.71 -1.31
CA GLY A 89 -8.97 3.94 -0.08
C GLY A 89 -7.61 3.57 0.51
N VAL A 90 -7.67 2.95 1.67
CA VAL A 90 -6.56 2.32 2.39
C VAL A 90 -6.91 0.84 2.53
N ALA A 91 -5.92 -0.04 2.48
CA ALA A 91 -6.07 -1.45 2.84
C ALA A 91 -4.91 -1.87 3.76
N TRP A 92 -5.19 -2.84 4.62
CA TRP A 92 -4.21 -3.47 5.49
C TRP A 92 -3.93 -4.87 4.99
N VAL A 93 -2.66 -5.15 4.71
CA VAL A 93 -2.18 -6.46 4.28
C VAL A 93 -1.36 -7.02 5.43
N PHE A 94 -1.83 -8.10 6.04
CA PHE A 94 -1.08 -8.80 7.07
C PHE A 94 -0.24 -9.86 6.38
N ASP A 95 1.08 -9.63 6.34
CA ASP A 95 1.99 -10.60 5.78
C ASP A 95 2.38 -11.61 6.87
N ASP A 96 1.54 -12.64 7.02
CA ASP A 96 1.84 -13.80 7.86
C ASP A 96 3.06 -14.60 7.33
N ALA A 97 3.58 -14.28 6.13
CA ALA A 97 4.71 -14.95 5.49
C ALA A 97 6.09 -14.52 6.01
N ALA A 98 6.24 -14.37 7.33
CA ALA A 98 7.54 -14.44 8.00
C ALA A 98 8.23 -15.85 7.88
N GLY A 99 7.86 -16.62 6.85
CA GLY A 99 8.32 -17.97 6.53
C GLY A 99 8.03 -18.43 5.10
N ALA A 100 7.57 -17.58 4.16
CA ALA A 100 7.43 -17.95 2.75
C ALA A 100 7.84 -16.81 1.81
N PRO A 101 8.64 -17.07 0.76
CA PRO A 101 9.09 -16.02 -0.16
C PRO A 101 7.94 -15.49 -1.00
N MET A 102 7.67 -14.19 -0.90
CA MET A 102 6.71 -13.48 -1.74
C MET A 102 7.31 -13.26 -3.13
N GLU A 103 7.15 -14.24 -4.03
CA GLU A 103 7.37 -14.03 -5.47
C GLU A 103 6.36 -13.00 -5.98
N PRO A 104 6.79 -11.83 -6.50
CA PRO A 104 5.87 -10.77 -6.86
C PRO A 104 5.07 -11.15 -8.12
N GLY A 105 3.76 -10.87 -8.11
CA GLY A 105 2.77 -11.33 -9.09
C GLY A 105 2.92 -10.85 -10.55
N TRP A 106 4.07 -10.32 -10.94
CA TRP A 106 4.46 -10.07 -12.34
C TRP A 106 5.52 -11.07 -12.86
N ALA A 107 6.13 -11.87 -11.98
CA ALA A 107 7.25 -12.78 -12.30
C ALA A 107 6.85 -14.04 -13.10
N VAL A 108 5.56 -14.22 -13.47
CA VAL A 108 5.13 -15.31 -14.34
C VAL A 108 5.41 -14.95 -15.81
N SER A 109 6.68 -15.04 -16.21
CA SER A 109 7.13 -15.01 -17.60
C SER A 109 8.15 -16.14 -17.83
N GLY A 110 7.66 -17.34 -18.15
CA GLY A 110 8.52 -18.51 -18.31
C GLY A 110 7.80 -19.85 -18.49
N GLY A 111 6.71 -19.89 -19.27
CA GLY A 111 5.95 -21.10 -19.56
C GLY A 111 6.24 -21.66 -20.95
N ASP A 112 7.49 -22.08 -21.20
CA ASP A 112 7.86 -22.75 -22.45
C ASP A 112 7.01 -24.03 -22.64
N ARG A 113 6.39 -24.19 -23.81
CA ARG A 113 5.64 -25.40 -24.18
C ARG A 113 6.22 -26.05 -25.42
N ARG A 114 7.45 -26.56 -25.29
CA ARG A 114 8.00 -27.62 -26.15
C ARG A 114 8.36 -28.87 -25.36
N ALA A 115 7.86 -30.02 -25.85
CA ALA A 115 8.14 -31.41 -25.43
C ALA A 115 7.65 -31.77 -24.00
N ALA A 116 7.07 -32.95 -23.70
CA ALA A 116 6.62 -34.12 -24.47
C ALA A 116 5.45 -34.82 -23.66
N ALA A 117 4.86 -35.99 -23.95
CA ALA A 117 5.22 -37.07 -24.88
C ALA A 117 3.97 -37.88 -25.39
N HIS A 118 4.17 -39.18 -25.62
CA HIS A 118 3.28 -40.21 -26.17
C HIS A 118 2.34 -40.95 -25.17
N VAL A 119 1.49 -41.80 -25.76
CA VAL A 119 0.76 -42.97 -25.19
C VAL A 119 -0.60 -42.62 -24.54
N SER A 120 -1.69 -43.35 -24.79
CA SER A 120 -1.85 -44.67 -25.46
C SER A 120 -2.46 -44.63 -26.86
#